data_AF-A0A820QLC3-F1
#
_entry.id   AF-A0A820QLC3-F1
#
_cell.length_a   1.000
_cell.length_b   1.000
_cell.length_c   1.000
_cell.angle_alpha   90.00
_cell.angle_beta   90.00
_cell.angle_gamma   90.00
#
_symmetry.space_group_name_H-M   'P 1'
#
loop_
_entity.id
_entity.type
_entity.pdbx_description
1 polymer ?
#
loop_
_entity_poly.entity_id
_entity_poly.type
_entity_poly.pdbx_seq_one_letter_code
_entity_poly.pdbx_strand_id
1 'polypeptide(L)'
;VLLMINLIETQVRDVEDVWGVVYIDGFGNGYALIQMHVGVNVEWDHKIRRPNYVPFAVDVQPMMSGRNFSIIDYNVCLGWRPENIDVLKASRSGTVFIEIQIPTGYRVEEKDLKMMLRGLYTRNLREAENWPGQINFG
;
A
#
# COMPACT_ATOMS: atom_id res chain seq x y z
N VAL A 1 25.41 -23.18 8.98
CA VAL A 1 26.28 -22.43 9.90
C VAL A 1 26.49 -21.04 9.32
N LEU A 2 25.84 -20.03 9.90
CA LEU A 2 26.01 -18.63 9.49
C LEU A 2 27.14 -18.00 10.32
N LEU A 3 28.21 -17.54 9.67
CA LEU A 3 29.28 -16.76 10.29
C LEU A 3 28.99 -15.27 10.05
N MET A 4 28.55 -14.54 11.08
CA MET A 4 28.47 -13.07 11.03
C MET A 4 29.84 -12.48 11.41
N ILE A 5 30.62 -12.04 10.42
CA ILE A 5 31.97 -11.47 10.61
C ILE A 5 31.98 -9.92 10.55
N ASN A 6 30.84 -9.25 10.39
CA ASN A 6 30.80 -7.77 10.38
C ASN A 6 29.53 -7.21 11.07
N LEU A 7 29.71 -6.25 11.97
CA LEU A 7 28.67 -5.72 12.88
C LEU A 7 27.71 -4.69 12.24
N ILE A 8 27.93 -4.25 10.99
CA ILE A 8 27.19 -3.12 10.39
C ILE A 8 26.51 -3.49 9.05
N GLU A 9 26.81 -4.66 8.48
CA GLU A 9 26.27 -5.03 7.16
C GLU A 9 25.13 -6.05 7.27
N THR A 10 23.98 -5.71 6.68
CA THR A 10 22.85 -6.62 6.56
C THR A 10 23.22 -7.80 5.68
N GLN A 11 23.24 -9.00 6.26
CA GLN A 11 23.41 -10.24 5.49
C GLN A 11 22.05 -10.70 4.98
N VAL A 12 21.85 -10.67 3.66
CA VAL A 12 20.65 -11.18 2.99
C VAL A 12 20.94 -12.54 2.38
N ARG A 13 20.06 -13.51 2.64
CA ARG A 13 20.12 -14.85 2.06
C ARG A 13 18.72 -15.28 1.67
N ASP A 14 18.57 -15.60 0.38
CA ASP A 14 17.38 -16.26 -0.12
C ASP A 14 17.48 -17.75 0.21
N VAL A 15 16.40 -18.30 0.75
CA VAL A 15 16.28 -19.73 0.98
C VAL A 15 15.20 -20.24 0.04
N GLU A 16 15.63 -20.99 -0.97
CA GLU A 16 14.74 -21.59 -1.96
C GLU A 16 14.02 -22.82 -1.39
N ASP A 17 12.85 -23.15 -1.95
CA ASP A 17 12.10 -24.38 -1.66
C ASP A 17 11.82 -24.70 -0.18
N VAL A 18 11.58 -23.67 0.63
CA VAL A 18 11.26 -23.85 2.06
C VAL A 18 9.79 -24.22 2.25
N TRP A 19 9.57 -25.40 2.82
CA TRP A 19 8.29 -25.82 3.37
C TRP A 19 8.48 -26.17 4.85
N GLY A 20 7.90 -25.37 5.75
CA GLY A 20 7.88 -25.68 7.18
C GLY A 20 8.62 -24.71 8.09
N VAL A 21 9.34 -25.24 9.07
CA VAL A 21 9.90 -24.49 10.22
C VAL A 21 11.34 -24.08 9.95
N VAL A 22 11.67 -22.81 10.21
CA VAL A 22 13.04 -22.29 10.18
C VAL A 22 13.61 -22.28 11.60
N TYR A 23 14.71 -23.00 11.80
CA TYR A 23 15.47 -22.97 13.05
C TYR A 23 16.66 -22.04 12.91
N ILE A 24 16.87 -21.17 13.90
CA ILE A 24 17.94 -20.19 13.90
C ILE A 24 18.75 -20.35 15.18
N ASP A 25 19.97 -20.87 15.03
CA ASP A 25 20.92 -21.01 16.12
C ASP A 25 21.98 -19.91 16.03
N GLY A 26 22.11 -19.13 17.10
CA GLY A 26 23.10 -18.07 17.24
C GLY A 26 24.00 -18.33 18.44
N PHE A 27 25.31 -18.13 18.26
CA PHE A 27 26.32 -18.28 19.32
C PHE A 27 27.25 -17.06 19.33
N GLY A 28 27.59 -16.57 20.52
CA GLY A 28 28.53 -15.45 20.70
C GLY A 28 28.04 -14.40 21.69
N ASN A 29 28.80 -13.30 21.80
CA ASN A 29 28.45 -12.14 22.62
C ASN A 29 27.98 -11.00 21.70
N GLY A 30 26.77 -10.48 21.92
CA GLY A 30 26.20 -9.39 21.13
C GLY A 30 24.70 -9.55 20.88
N TYR A 31 24.15 -8.70 20.02
CA TYR A 31 22.75 -8.76 19.56
C TYR A 31 22.69 -8.84 18.04
N ALA A 32 21.73 -9.60 17.52
CA ALA A 32 21.42 -9.67 16.09
C ALA A 32 19.91 -9.48 15.90
N LEU A 33 19.54 -8.67 14.91
CA LEU A 33 18.16 -8.57 14.43
C LEU A 33 18.03 -9.50 13.23
N ILE A 34 17.07 -10.42 13.30
CA ILE A 34 16.76 -11.30 12.18
C ILE A 34 15.37 -10.95 11.67
N GLN A 35 15.28 -10.65 10.38
CA GLN A 35 14.03 -10.37 9.69
C GLN A 35 13.84 -11.38 8.56
N MET A 36 12.71 -12.07 8.57
CA MET A 36 12.33 -13.02 7.53
C MET A 36 11.17 -12.42 6.72
N HIS A 37 11.29 -12.45 5.39
CA HIS A 37 10.23 -12.06 4.48
C HIS A 37 9.80 -13.28 3.67
N VAL A 38 8.51 -13.61 3.70
CA VAL A 38 7.93 -14.75 2.96
C VAL A 38 6.80 -14.23 2.10
N GLY A 39 6.94 -14.36 0.78
CA GLY A 39 5.90 -14.04 -0.20
C GLY A 39 5.47 -15.31 -0.92
N VAL A 40 4.16 -15.54 -1.01
CA VAL A 40 3.59 -16.61 -1.83
C VAL A 40 2.52 -16.02 -2.73
N ASN A 41 2.57 -16.37 -4.02
CA ASN A 41 1.51 -16.03 -4.95
C ASN A 41 0.36 -17.02 -4.74
N VAL A 42 -0.82 -16.49 -4.45
CA VAL A 42 -2.02 -17.29 -4.22
C VAL A 42 -3.01 -17.02 -5.33
N GLU A 43 -3.29 -18.05 -6.13
CA GLU A 43 -4.24 -17.96 -7.25
C GLU A 43 -5.70 -18.17 -6.81
N TRP A 44 -5.94 -18.90 -5.72
CA TRP A 44 -7.30 -19.22 -5.27
C TRP A 44 -7.78 -18.30 -4.16
N ASP A 45 -8.92 -17.65 -4.37
CA ASP A 45 -9.53 -16.67 -3.46
C ASP A 45 -9.67 -17.14 -2.00
N HIS A 46 -9.97 -18.42 -1.78
CA HIS A 46 -10.16 -18.98 -0.43
C HIS A 46 -8.85 -19.15 0.35
N LYS A 47 -7.70 -19.14 -0.33
CA LYS A 47 -6.37 -19.21 0.29
C LYS A 47 -5.77 -17.83 0.53
N ILE A 48 -6.36 -16.77 -0.03
CA ILE A 48 -5.93 -15.39 0.19
C ILE A 48 -6.22 -15.05 1.65
N ARG A 49 -5.16 -14.73 2.42
CA ARG A 49 -5.32 -14.18 3.77
C ARG A 49 -5.95 -12.81 3.68
N ARG A 50 -7.24 -12.72 4.01
CA ARG A 50 -7.97 -11.45 4.10
C ARG A 50 -7.73 -10.83 5.47
N PRO A 51 -7.72 -9.49 5.58
CA PRO A 51 -7.68 -8.84 6.87
C PRO A 51 -8.93 -9.22 7.69
N ASN A 52 -8.80 -9.24 9.02
CA ASN A 52 -9.90 -9.61 9.93
C ASN A 52 -11.14 -8.71 9.79
N TYR A 53 -10.94 -7.49 9.31
CA TYR A 53 -11.99 -6.56 8.94
C TYR A 53 -11.50 -5.66 7.79
N VAL A 54 -12.43 -5.09 7.04
CA VAL A 54 -12.13 -4.15 5.95
C VAL A 54 -12.34 -2.73 6.50
N PRO A 55 -11.30 -1.89 6.62
CA PRO A 55 -11.43 -0.58 7.27
C PRO A 55 -12.20 0.43 6.42
N PHE A 56 -12.01 0.42 5.10
CA PHE A 56 -12.63 1.39 4.19
C PHE A 56 -13.43 0.70 3.09
N ALA A 57 -14.56 1.29 2.75
CA ALA A 57 -15.23 1.01 1.49
C ALA A 57 -14.58 1.91 0.43
N VAL A 58 -14.06 1.30 -0.63
CA VAL A 58 -13.44 1.98 -1.76
C VAL A 58 -14.26 1.65 -3.00
N ASP A 59 -14.71 2.66 -3.73
CA ASP A 59 -15.27 2.52 -5.07
C ASP A 59 -14.43 3.33 -6.05
N VAL A 60 -14.04 2.71 -7.16
CA VAL A 60 -13.17 3.30 -8.19
C VAL A 60 -13.84 3.14 -9.54
N GLN A 61 -14.17 4.26 -10.16
CA GLN A 61 -14.84 4.30 -11.45
C GLN A 61 -13.97 5.10 -12.43
N PRO A 62 -13.18 4.42 -13.29
CA PRO A 62 -12.45 5.09 -14.36
C PRO A 62 -13.38 5.34 -15.56
N MET A 63 -13.40 6.57 -16.05
CA MET A 63 -14.11 6.97 -17.25
C MET A 63 -13.10 7.42 -18.30
N MET A 64 -13.05 6.72 -19.43
CA MET A 64 -12.10 7.02 -20.51
C MET A 64 -12.77 7.87 -21.59
N SER A 65 -12.09 8.91 -22.04
CA SER A 65 -12.60 9.84 -23.06
C SER A 65 -11.49 10.35 -23.99
N GLY A 66 -11.86 11.16 -24.99
CA GLY A 66 -10.93 11.71 -25.98
C GLY A 66 -10.57 10.76 -27.13
N ARG A 67 -9.70 11.23 -28.03
CA ARG A 67 -9.25 10.43 -29.19
C ARG A 67 -8.34 9.31 -28.69
N ASN A 68 -8.66 8.06 -29.02
CA ASN A 68 -7.93 6.88 -28.57
C ASN A 68 -7.82 6.77 -27.03
N PHE A 69 -8.86 7.19 -26.31
CA PHE A 69 -8.89 7.15 -24.83
C PHE A 69 -7.77 7.95 -24.17
N SER A 70 -7.31 9.03 -24.79
CA SER A 70 -6.19 9.85 -24.29
C SER A 70 -6.44 10.52 -22.94
N ILE A 71 -7.67 10.50 -22.42
CA ILE A 71 -8.06 11.11 -21.14
C ILE A 71 -8.71 10.03 -20.28
N ILE A 72 -8.32 9.95 -19.01
CA ILE A 72 -8.96 9.10 -18.02
C ILE A 72 -9.34 9.98 -16.83
N ASP A 73 -10.63 10.00 -16.53
CA ASP A 73 -11.19 10.62 -15.34
C ASP A 73 -11.42 9.53 -14.29
N TYR A 74 -10.76 9.66 -13.14
CA TYR A 74 -10.93 8.74 -12.01
C TYR A 74 -11.91 9.34 -11.01
N ASN A 75 -13.06 8.68 -10.82
CA ASN A 75 -13.92 8.95 -9.68
C ASN A 75 -13.64 7.92 -8.57
N VAL A 76 -13.01 8.37 -7.49
CA VAL A 76 -12.66 7.51 -6.35
C VAL A 76 -13.42 7.97 -5.12
N CYS A 77 -14.25 7.07 -4.59
CA CYS A 77 -15.00 7.30 -3.36
C CYS A 77 -14.44 6.41 -2.26
N LEU A 78 -14.04 7.04 -1.16
CA LEU A 78 -13.54 6.36 0.04
C LEU A 78 -14.46 6.69 1.22
N GLY A 79 -14.93 5.67 1.94
CA GLY A 79 -15.76 5.82 3.13
C GLY A 79 -15.27 4.99 4.31
N TRP A 80 -15.23 5.60 5.50
CA TRP A 80 -15.07 4.86 6.75
C TRP A 80 -16.29 3.97 6.97
N ARG A 81 -16.07 2.67 7.14
CA ARG A 81 -17.14 1.70 7.22
C ARG A 81 -17.92 1.79 8.55
N PRO A 82 -19.27 1.78 8.53
CA PRO A 82 -20.07 1.81 9.76
C PRO A 82 -19.75 0.66 10.73
N GLU A 83 -19.39 -0.51 10.21
CA GLU A 83 -19.06 -1.70 11.01
C GLU A 83 -17.85 -1.48 11.93
N ASN A 84 -16.99 -0.51 11.61
CA ASN A 84 -15.84 -0.17 12.44
C ASN A 84 -16.25 0.45 13.79
N ILE A 85 -17.47 0.99 13.90
CA ILE A 85 -17.99 1.49 15.18
C ILE A 85 -18.09 0.33 16.18
N ASP A 86 -18.49 -0.86 15.72
CA ASP A 86 -18.66 -2.02 16.59
C ASP A 86 -17.33 -2.73 16.86
N VAL A 87 -16.53 -2.91 15.81
CA VAL A 87 -15.25 -3.66 15.84
C VAL A 87 -14.13 -2.86 16.51
N LEU A 88 -13.99 -1.57 16.15
CA LEU A 88 -12.88 -0.71 16.59
C LEU A 88 -13.28 0.35 17.62
N LYS A 89 -14.58 0.48 17.93
CA LYS A 89 -15.11 1.56 18.78
C LYS A 89 -14.75 2.94 18.25
N ALA A 90 -14.67 3.08 16.93
CA ALA A 90 -14.23 4.30 16.25
C ALA A 90 -15.25 4.77 15.21
N SER A 91 -15.78 5.97 15.41
CA SER A 91 -16.77 6.61 14.52
C SER A 91 -16.17 7.27 13.28
N ARG A 92 -14.85 7.47 13.25
CA ARG A 92 -14.11 8.04 12.13
C ARG A 92 -12.70 7.46 12.04
N SER A 93 -12.13 7.49 10.85
CA SER A 93 -10.69 7.29 10.68
C SER A 93 -9.90 8.47 11.24
N GLY A 94 -8.62 8.24 11.55
CA GLY A 94 -7.64 9.30 11.75
C GLY A 94 -7.23 9.92 10.41
N THR A 95 -5.93 9.91 10.12
CA THR A 95 -5.39 10.28 8.80
C THR A 95 -5.50 9.12 7.82
N VAL A 96 -5.74 9.43 6.55
CA VAL A 96 -5.81 8.45 5.49
C VAL A 96 -4.90 8.88 4.36
N PHE A 97 -4.15 7.93 3.82
CA PHE A 97 -3.37 8.10 2.60
C PHE A 97 -4.00 7.25 1.50
N ILE A 98 -4.13 7.82 0.30
CA ILE A 98 -4.64 7.13 -0.88
C ILE A 98 -3.55 7.17 -1.94
N GLU A 99 -3.14 5.99 -2.40
CA GLU A 99 -2.21 5.81 -3.51
C GLU A 99 -2.97 5.29 -4.72
N ILE A 100 -2.88 6.03 -5.83
CA ILE A 100 -3.52 5.66 -7.10
C ILE A 100 -2.43 5.40 -8.13
N GLN A 101 -2.32 4.16 -8.58
CA GLN A 101 -1.42 3.79 -9.66
C GLN A 101 -1.99 4.24 -11.00
N ILE A 102 -1.17 4.93 -11.80
CA ILE A 102 -1.57 5.45 -13.11
C ILE A 102 -1.05 4.49 -14.20
N PRO A 103 -1.86 4.13 -15.21
CA PRO A 103 -1.39 3.34 -16.33
C PRO A 103 -0.25 4.02 -17.10
N THR A 104 0.63 3.22 -17.69
CA THR A 104 1.73 3.71 -18.52
C THR A 104 1.24 4.61 -19.65
N GLY A 105 1.90 5.75 -19.87
CA GLY A 105 1.57 6.71 -20.93
C GLY A 105 0.61 7.83 -20.50
N TYR A 106 0.01 7.72 -19.31
CA TYR A 106 -0.76 8.80 -18.70
C TYR A 106 0.10 9.53 -17.67
N ARG A 107 -0.23 10.81 -17.47
CA ARG A 107 0.38 11.66 -16.45
C ARG A 107 -0.64 12.68 -15.98
N VAL A 108 -0.58 13.02 -14.70
CA VAL A 108 -1.34 14.14 -14.15
C VAL A 108 -0.41 15.33 -14.01
N GLU A 109 -0.91 16.52 -14.34
CA GLU A 109 -0.13 17.74 -14.18
C GLU A 109 -0.20 18.23 -12.74
N GLU A 110 0.92 18.71 -12.21
CA GLU A 110 1.05 19.23 -10.85
C GLU A 110 0.07 20.38 -10.56
N LYS A 111 -0.31 21.15 -11.59
CA LYS A 111 -1.28 22.23 -11.48
C LYS A 111 -2.68 21.69 -11.11
N ASP A 112 -3.05 20.53 -11.63
CA ASP A 112 -4.38 19.94 -11.45
C ASP A 112 -4.50 19.39 -10.02
N LEU A 113 -3.42 18.76 -9.52
CA LEU A 113 -3.32 18.34 -8.11
C LEU A 113 -3.44 19.54 -7.15
N LYS A 114 -2.73 20.64 -7.43
CA LYS A 114 -2.84 21.87 -6.63
C LYS A 114 -4.21 22.51 -6.70
N MET A 115 -4.92 22.36 -7.82
CA MET A 115 -6.29 22.83 -7.96
C MET A 115 -7.25 22.01 -7.10
N MET A 116 -7.05 20.68 -7.00
CA MET A 116 -7.82 19.82 -6.09
C MET A 116 -7.66 20.25 -4.63
N LEU A 117 -6.43 20.52 -4.18
CA LEU A 117 -6.17 21.00 -2.81
C LEU A 117 -6.90 22.30 -2.45
N ARG A 118 -7.11 23.19 -3.43
CA ARG A 118 -7.81 24.46 -3.25
C ARG A 118 -9.33 24.36 -3.50
N GLY A 119 -9.77 23.26 -4.11
CA GLY A 119 -11.14 23.05 -4.51
C GLY A 119 -12.06 22.75 -3.33
N LEU A 120 -13.33 23.14 -3.46
CA LEU A 120 -14.37 22.85 -2.46
C LEU A 120 -14.86 21.39 -2.49
N TYR A 121 -14.46 20.63 -3.52
CA TYR A 121 -14.91 19.26 -3.76
C TYR A 121 -14.20 18.23 -2.85
N THR A 122 -12.96 18.50 -2.44
CA THR A 122 -12.14 17.60 -1.60
C THR A 122 -11.82 18.25 -0.25
N ARG A 123 -12.83 18.38 0.61
CA ARG A 123 -12.75 19.17 1.86
C ARG A 123 -11.68 18.72 2.86
N ASN A 124 -11.30 17.44 2.83
CA ASN A 124 -10.36 16.86 3.80
C ASN A 124 -8.97 16.60 3.20
N LEU A 125 -8.76 16.92 1.92
CA LEU A 125 -7.50 16.68 1.24
C LEU A 125 -6.50 17.78 1.62
N ARG A 126 -5.33 17.37 2.13
CA ARG A 126 -4.27 18.27 2.59
C ARG A 126 -3.03 18.21 1.72
N GLU A 127 -2.78 17.05 1.13
CA GLU A 127 -1.61 16.78 0.33
C GLU A 127 -1.98 15.99 -0.94
N ALA A 128 -1.35 16.35 -2.05
CA ALA A 128 -1.49 15.67 -3.32
C ALA A 128 -0.16 15.77 -4.04
N GLU A 129 0.49 14.64 -4.30
CA GLU A 129 1.84 14.58 -4.85
C GLU A 129 1.90 13.61 -6.03
N ASN A 130 2.57 14.04 -7.09
CA ASN A 130 2.86 13.21 -8.25
C ASN A 130 4.15 12.42 -8.03
N TRP A 131 4.03 11.10 -8.03
CA TRP A 131 5.15 10.17 -7.98
C TRP A 131 5.29 9.42 -9.32
N PRO A 132 6.48 8.95 -9.69
CA PRO A 132 6.63 8.18 -10.93
C PRO A 132 5.72 6.95 -10.96
N GLY A 133 4.67 7.00 -11.80
CA GLY A 133 3.70 5.91 -11.97
C GLY A 133 2.52 5.90 -10.99
N GLN A 134 2.44 6.86 -10.05
CA GLN A 134 1.36 6.92 -9.07
C GLN A 134 1.09 8.34 -8.58
N ILE A 135 -0.07 8.54 -7.96
CA ILE A 135 -0.41 9.79 -7.27
C ILE A 135 -0.75 9.44 -5.83
N ASN A 136 -0.17 10.20 -4.92
CA ASN A 136 -0.41 10.05 -3.49
C ASN A 136 -1.27 11.22 -3.00
N PHE A 137 -2.26 10.90 -2.17
CA PHE A 137 -3.16 11.86 -1.52
C PHE A 137 -3.12 11.65 -0.01
N GLY A 138 -3.13 12.73 0.77
CA GLY A 138 -3.10 12.74 2.24
C GLY A 138 -3.82 13.91 2.87
#